data_AF-A0AAW5EA81-F1
#
_entry.id   AF-A0AAW5EA81-F1
#
_cell.length_a   1.000
_cell.length_b   1.000
_cell.length_c   1.000
_cell.angle_alpha   90.00
_cell.angle_beta   90.00
_cell.angle_gamma   90.00
#
_symmetry.space_group_name_H-M   'P 1'
#
loop_
_entity.id
_entity.type
_entity.pdbx_description
1 polymer ?
#
loop_
_entity_poly.entity_id
_entity_poly.type
_entity_poly.pdbx_seq_one_letter_code
_entity_poly.pdbx_strand_id
1 'polypeptide(L)'
;MLAIGGFFMFRKFLKRLPKEDGKSVLDWQDYYLEKTRHLWPDEQKVLLEELVKPVPELFRDVARQKIAGKIGELALSEKANEISQDLVVKGYIVATPKRDHKFLIKTLERKQIEVEPYKHLF
;
A
#
# COMPACT_ATOMS: atom_id res chain seq x y z
N MET A 1 29.92 3.09 13.45
CA MET A 1 28.72 3.86 13.04
C MET A 1 28.43 3.85 11.52
N LEU A 2 28.99 2.92 10.72
CA LEU A 2 28.67 2.78 9.28
C LEU A 2 27.64 1.67 8.95
N ALA A 3 27.24 0.87 9.94
CA ALA A 3 26.46 -0.35 9.72
C ALA A 3 24.97 -0.09 9.38
N ILE A 4 24.36 0.95 9.94
CA ILE A 4 22.91 1.20 9.78
C ILE A 4 22.63 1.81 8.39
N GLY A 5 23.42 2.79 7.96
CA GLY A 5 23.28 3.42 6.63
C GLY A 5 23.51 2.43 5.49
N GLY A 6 24.56 1.60 5.59
CA GLY A 6 24.84 0.54 4.63
C GLY A 6 23.72 -0.51 4.55
N PHE A 7 23.17 -0.93 5.70
CA PHE A 7 22.07 -1.90 5.75
C PHE A 7 20.78 -1.40 5.08
N PHE A 8 20.41 -0.13 5.30
CA PHE A 8 19.24 0.47 4.63
C PHE A 8 19.45 0.62 3.12
N MET A 9 20.64 1.08 2.69
CA MET A 9 21.01 1.16 1.28
C MET A 9 20.98 -0.22 0.61
N PHE A 10 21.50 -1.25 1.28
CA PHE A 10 21.49 -2.63 0.78
C PHE A 10 20.08 -3.20 0.63
N ARG A 11 19.20 -3.01 1.62
CA ARG A 11 17.78 -3.43 1.49
C ARG A 11 17.05 -2.68 0.37
N LYS A 12 17.35 -1.40 0.16
CA LYS A 12 16.78 -0.62 -0.95
C LYS A 12 17.29 -1.14 -2.30
N PHE A 13 18.56 -1.52 -2.38
CA PHE A 13 19.15 -2.16 -3.56
C PHE A 13 18.46 -3.49 -3.89
N LEU A 14 18.24 -4.37 -2.91
CA LEU A 14 17.55 -5.65 -3.13
C LEU A 14 16.15 -5.49 -3.74
N LYS A 15 15.43 -4.41 -3.42
CA LYS A 15 14.10 -4.13 -4.00
C LYS A 15 14.13 -3.71 -5.47
N ARG A 16 15.29 -3.24 -5.95
CA ARG A 16 15.54 -2.84 -7.35
C ARG A 16 16.10 -3.98 -8.18
N LEU A 17 16.50 -5.10 -7.57
CA LEU A 17 16.92 -6.26 -8.33
C LEU A 17 15.71 -6.83 -9.08
N PRO A 18 15.88 -7.16 -10.37
CA PRO A 18 14.84 -7.83 -11.12
C PRO A 18 14.56 -9.22 -10.51
N LYS A 19 13.28 -9.61 -10.50
CA LYS A 19 12.87 -10.97 -10.18
C LYS A 19 13.03 -11.87 -11.42
N GLU A 20 12.55 -13.11 -11.33
CA GLU A 20 12.62 -14.10 -12.42
C GLU A 20 11.98 -13.61 -13.73
N ASP A 21 11.02 -12.69 -13.64
CA ASP A 21 10.33 -12.05 -14.76
C ASP A 21 11.04 -10.80 -15.31
N GLY A 22 12.24 -10.47 -14.81
CA GLY A 22 13.01 -9.31 -15.21
C GLY A 22 12.54 -7.98 -14.63
N LYS A 23 11.48 -7.96 -13.81
CA LYS A 23 10.95 -6.74 -13.17
C LYS A 23 11.24 -6.71 -11.69
N SER A 24 11.62 -5.53 -11.18
CA SER A 24 11.80 -5.32 -9.75
C SER A 24 10.45 -5.12 -9.04
N VAL A 25 10.47 -5.08 -7.70
CA VAL A 25 9.26 -4.79 -6.93
C VAL A 25 8.73 -3.38 -7.22
N LEU A 26 9.63 -2.44 -7.50
CA LEU A 26 9.25 -1.07 -7.85
C LEU A 26 8.65 -0.99 -9.26
N ASP A 27 9.20 -1.72 -10.22
CA ASP A 27 8.65 -1.74 -11.59
C ASP A 27 7.22 -2.29 -11.62
N TRP A 28 6.94 -3.30 -10.79
CA TRP A 28 5.58 -3.81 -10.62
C TRP A 28 4.66 -2.82 -9.92
N GLN A 29 5.14 -2.11 -8.89
CA GLN A 29 4.38 -1.06 -8.24
C GLN A 29 3.98 0.04 -9.24
N ASP A 30 4.94 0.54 -10.02
CA ASP A 30 4.69 1.57 -11.04
C ASP A 30 3.72 1.06 -12.11
N TYR A 31 3.88 -0.20 -12.54
CA TYR A 31 2.94 -0.83 -13.47
C TYR A 31 1.50 -0.83 -12.94
N TYR A 32 1.28 -1.22 -11.68
CA TYR A 32 -0.06 -1.25 -11.10
C TYR A 32 -0.65 0.15 -10.91
N LEU A 33 0.16 1.13 -10.51
CA LEU A 33 -0.26 2.53 -10.38
C LEU A 33 -0.73 3.08 -11.72
N GLU A 34 0.07 2.93 -12.78
CA GLU A 34 -0.27 3.44 -14.11
C GLU A 34 -1.51 2.73 -14.69
N LYS A 35 -1.61 1.42 -14.52
CA LYS A 35 -2.75 0.63 -15.02
C LYS A 35 -4.05 0.87 -14.28
N THR A 36 -4.01 1.35 -13.04
CA THR A 36 -5.23 1.55 -12.24
C THR A 36 -5.58 3.00 -12.00
N ARG A 37 -4.74 3.97 -12.39
CA ARG A 37 -4.97 5.42 -12.19
C ARG A 37 -6.36 5.90 -12.59
N HIS A 38 -6.89 5.37 -13.69
CA HIS A 38 -8.20 5.74 -14.23
C HIS A 38 -9.38 5.08 -13.48
N LEU A 39 -9.12 4.06 -12.68
CA LEU A 39 -10.12 3.34 -11.88
C LEU A 39 -10.43 4.04 -10.56
N TRP A 40 -9.65 5.05 -10.16
CA TRP A 40 -9.77 5.73 -8.86
C TRP A 40 -10.82 6.85 -8.89
N PRO A 41 -11.97 6.70 -8.21
CA PRO A 41 -12.87 7.80 -7.98
C PRO A 41 -12.29 8.72 -6.89
N ASP A 42 -12.75 9.97 -6.87
CA ASP A 42 -12.15 11.00 -6.01
C ASP A 42 -12.35 10.73 -4.52
N GLU A 43 -13.48 10.12 -4.14
CA GLU A 43 -13.75 9.71 -2.76
C GLU A 43 -12.71 8.72 -2.23
N GLN A 44 -12.29 7.74 -3.04
CA GLN A 44 -11.33 6.73 -2.63
C GLN A 44 -9.90 7.28 -2.61
N LYS A 45 -9.59 8.27 -3.46
CA LYS A 45 -8.34 9.04 -3.34
C LYS A 45 -8.31 9.79 -2.00
N VAL A 46 -9.41 10.44 -1.62
CA VAL A 46 -9.53 11.12 -0.33
C VAL A 46 -9.37 10.12 0.81
N LEU A 47 -10.08 8.99 0.77
CA LEU A 47 -9.94 7.93 1.78
C LEU A 47 -8.49 7.46 1.94
N LEU A 48 -7.78 7.24 0.83
CA LEU A 48 -6.36 6.87 0.88
C LEU A 48 -5.51 7.93 1.60
N GLU A 49 -5.70 9.22 1.28
CA GLU A 49 -5.00 10.31 1.95
C GLU A 49 -5.28 10.34 3.45
N GLU A 50 -6.51 10.06 3.85
CA GLU A 50 -6.89 9.99 5.26
C GLU A 50 -6.24 8.81 6.00
N LEU A 51 -6.15 7.64 5.34
CA LEU A 51 -5.52 6.44 5.91
C LEU A 51 -4.00 6.59 6.07
N VAL A 52 -3.35 7.39 5.22
CA VAL A 52 -1.90 7.67 5.32
C VAL A 52 -1.58 8.87 6.19
N LYS A 53 -2.56 9.70 6.57
CA LYS A 53 -2.37 10.89 7.43
C LYS A 53 -1.62 10.60 8.74
N PRO A 54 -1.82 9.47 9.46
CA PRO A 54 -1.07 9.16 10.67
C PRO A 54 0.41 8.84 10.43
N VAL A 55 0.82 8.59 9.19
CA VAL A 55 2.22 8.35 8.82
C VAL A 55 2.99 9.68 8.91
N PRO A 56 4.20 9.70 9.51
CA PRO A 56 5.03 10.88 9.53
C PRO A 56 5.26 11.41 8.12
N GLU A 57 5.24 12.73 7.97
CA GLU A 57 5.25 13.41 6.66
C GLU A 57 6.40 12.94 5.75
N LEU A 58 7.60 12.78 6.31
CA LEU A 58 8.80 12.29 5.61
C LEU A 58 8.59 10.92 4.92
N PHE A 59 7.66 10.10 5.39
CA PHE A 59 7.39 8.76 4.87
C PHE A 59 6.03 8.63 4.20
N ARG A 60 5.19 9.68 4.24
CA ARG A 60 3.79 9.61 3.81
C ARG A 60 3.66 9.28 2.33
N ASP A 61 4.48 9.89 1.48
CA ASP A 61 4.47 9.66 0.03
C ASP A 61 4.85 8.23 -0.32
N VAL A 62 5.87 7.71 0.34
CA VAL A 62 6.33 6.33 0.15
C VAL A 62 5.27 5.34 0.62
N ALA A 63 4.62 5.60 1.77
CA ALA A 63 3.53 4.76 2.26
C ALA A 63 2.33 4.79 1.29
N ARG A 64 1.94 5.98 0.82
CA ARG A 64 0.86 6.19 -0.13
C ARG A 64 1.08 5.45 -1.43
N GLN A 65 2.24 5.60 -2.07
CA GLN A 65 2.56 4.87 -3.31
C GLN A 65 2.57 3.36 -3.09
N LYS A 66 3.10 2.90 -1.95
CA LYS A 66 3.10 1.47 -1.60
C LYS A 66 1.69 0.91 -1.44
N ILE A 67 0.81 1.62 -0.75
CA ILE A 67 -0.57 1.21 -0.53
C ILE A 67 -1.35 1.27 -1.85
N ALA A 68 -1.25 2.38 -2.59
CA ALA A 68 -1.90 2.54 -3.89
C ALA A 68 -1.47 1.49 -4.91
N GLY A 69 -0.18 1.14 -4.96
CA GLY A 69 0.32 0.07 -5.83
C GLY A 69 -0.26 -1.30 -5.48
N LYS A 70 -0.42 -1.59 -4.17
CA LYS A 70 -1.06 -2.84 -3.72
C LYS A 70 -2.56 -2.86 -4.00
N ILE A 71 -3.24 -1.72 -3.84
CA ILE A 71 -4.66 -1.58 -4.23
C ILE A 71 -4.82 -1.81 -5.73
N GLY A 72 -3.94 -1.23 -6.55
CA GLY A 72 -3.95 -1.43 -8.00
C GLY A 72 -3.71 -2.89 -8.40
N GLU A 73 -2.79 -3.57 -7.74
CA GLU A 73 -2.56 -5.01 -7.92
C GLU A 73 -3.82 -5.84 -7.63
N LEU A 74 -4.49 -5.57 -6.49
CA LEU A 74 -5.74 -6.24 -6.12
C LEU A 74 -6.85 -5.95 -7.13
N ALA A 75 -7.01 -4.70 -7.54
CA ALA A 75 -8.03 -4.30 -8.50
C ALA A 75 -7.88 -4.98 -9.85
N LEU A 76 -6.64 -5.09 -10.37
CA LEU A 76 -6.40 -5.83 -11.62
C LEU A 76 -6.62 -7.34 -11.44
N SER A 77 -6.21 -7.90 -10.31
CA SER A 77 -6.44 -9.32 -10.00
C SER A 77 -7.92 -9.65 -9.90
N GLU A 78 -8.73 -8.78 -9.29
CA GLU A 78 -10.17 -8.94 -9.14
C GLU A 78 -10.95 -8.47 -10.39
N LYS A 79 -10.26 -7.96 -11.42
CA LYS A 79 -10.85 -7.36 -12.63
C LYS A 79 -11.89 -6.28 -12.31
N ALA A 80 -11.59 -5.47 -11.30
CA ALA A 80 -12.47 -4.41 -10.84
C ALA A 80 -12.58 -3.30 -11.90
N ASN A 81 -13.80 -2.81 -12.13
CA ASN A 81 -14.06 -1.67 -13.01
C ASN A 81 -13.78 -0.32 -12.35
N GLU A 82 -13.72 -0.29 -11.02
CA GLU A 82 -13.44 0.89 -10.21
C GLU A 82 -12.80 0.47 -8.87
N ILE A 83 -12.02 1.37 -8.27
CA ILE A 83 -11.49 1.18 -6.92
C ILE A 83 -12.61 1.47 -5.92
N SER A 84 -13.09 0.42 -5.26
CA SER A 84 -14.08 0.51 -4.19
C SER A 84 -13.41 0.78 -2.83
N GLN A 85 -14.20 1.19 -1.84
CA GLN A 85 -13.73 1.30 -0.46
C GLN A 85 -13.16 -0.04 0.06
N ASP A 86 -13.76 -1.17 -0.29
CA ASP A 86 -13.29 -2.51 0.08
C ASP A 86 -11.87 -2.77 -0.44
N LEU A 87 -11.59 -2.46 -1.71
CA LEU A 87 -10.25 -2.58 -2.29
C LEU A 87 -9.23 -1.69 -1.57
N VAL A 88 -9.62 -0.46 -1.21
CA VAL A 88 -8.75 0.44 -0.45
C VAL A 88 -8.40 -0.14 0.91
N VAL A 89 -9.39 -0.64 1.66
CA VAL A 89 -9.18 -1.21 2.99
C VAL A 89 -8.35 -2.50 2.92
N LYS A 90 -8.67 -3.42 2.01
CA LYS A 90 -7.87 -4.63 1.76
C LYS A 90 -6.43 -4.29 1.43
N GLY A 91 -6.22 -3.38 0.48
CA GLY A 91 -4.88 -2.96 0.07
C GLY A 91 -4.11 -2.28 1.18
N TYR A 92 -4.77 -1.48 2.02
CA TYR A 92 -4.18 -0.86 3.21
C TYR A 92 -3.70 -1.91 4.22
N ILE A 93 -4.51 -2.95 4.50
CA ILE A 93 -4.16 -4.05 5.41
C ILE A 93 -2.97 -4.84 4.87
N VAL A 94 -3.05 -5.28 3.61
CA VAL A 94 -2.03 -6.11 2.96
C VAL A 94 -0.71 -5.35 2.76
N ALA A 95 -0.76 -4.06 2.46
CA ALA A 95 0.44 -3.23 2.30
C ALA A 95 1.13 -2.90 3.63
N THR A 96 0.40 -2.96 4.74
CA THR A 96 0.92 -2.64 6.08
C THR A 96 1.67 -3.83 6.69
N PRO A 97 2.91 -3.66 7.15
CA PRO A 97 3.64 -4.73 7.83
C PRO A 97 2.91 -5.21 9.09
N LYS A 98 2.95 -6.52 9.39
CA LYS A 98 2.27 -7.12 10.56
C LYS A 98 2.58 -6.42 11.89
N ARG A 99 3.84 -6.01 12.09
CA ARG A 99 4.27 -5.26 13.30
C ARG A 99 3.53 -3.92 13.48
N ASP A 100 3.04 -3.33 12.39
CA ASP A 100 2.40 -2.02 12.35
C ASP A 100 0.86 -2.14 12.35
N HIS A 101 0.31 -3.37 12.35
CA HIS A 101 -1.15 -3.61 12.33
C HIS A 101 -1.88 -3.01 13.53
N LYS A 102 -1.24 -2.88 14.69
CA LYS A 102 -1.81 -2.18 15.85
C LYS A 102 -2.19 -0.73 15.54
N PHE A 103 -1.39 -0.03 14.72
CA PHE A 103 -1.68 1.36 14.31
C PHE A 103 -2.70 1.42 13.18
N LEU A 104 -2.67 0.43 12.29
CA LEU A 104 -3.67 0.27 11.24
C LEU A 104 -5.08 0.10 11.83
N ILE A 105 -5.25 -0.83 12.77
CA ILE A 105 -6.57 -1.11 13.39
C ILE A 105 -7.10 0.15 14.07
N LYS A 106 -6.27 0.82 14.87
CA LYS A 106 -6.64 2.12 15.48
C LYS A 106 -7.02 3.19 14.46
N THR A 107 -6.45 3.16 13.26
CA THR A 107 -6.78 4.13 12.21
C THR A 107 -8.12 3.79 11.58
N LEU A 108 -8.40 2.52 11.30
CA LEU A 108 -9.70 2.05 10.79
C LEU A 108 -10.83 2.32 11.80
N GLU A 109 -10.61 2.01 13.09
CA GLU A 109 -11.56 2.27 14.18
C GLU A 109 -11.93 3.76 14.29
N ARG A 110 -10.93 4.66 14.24
CA ARG A 110 -11.17 6.12 14.23
C ARG A 110 -11.95 6.60 13.02
N LYS A 111 -11.88 5.86 11.91
CA LYS A 111 -12.63 6.11 10.68
C LYS A 111 -13.97 5.39 10.64
N GLN A 112 -14.35 4.71 11.73
CA GLN A 112 -15.58 3.94 11.84
C GLN A 112 -15.71 2.87 10.74
N ILE A 113 -14.56 2.33 10.29
CA ILE A 113 -14.50 1.24 9.32
C ILE A 113 -14.47 -0.07 10.10
N GLU A 114 -15.46 -0.93 9.89
CA GLU A 114 -15.50 -2.25 10.51
C GLU A 114 -14.38 -3.15 10.00
N VAL A 115 -13.61 -3.70 10.94
CA VAL A 115 -12.46 -4.58 10.64
C VAL A 115 -12.88 -6.05 10.51
N GLU A 116 -14.06 -6.41 11.02
CA GLU A 116 -14.56 -7.79 11.08
C GLU A 116 -14.49 -8.52 9.72
N PRO A 117 -14.92 -7.92 8.59
CA PRO A 117 -14.86 -8.59 7.29
C PRO A 117 -13.43 -8.94 6.84
N TYR A 118 -12.44 -8.24 7.38
CA TYR A 118 -11.05 -8.30 6.95
C TYR A 118 -10.15 -9.11 7.91
N LYS A 119 -10.70 -9.74 8.95
CA LYS A 119 -9.93 -10.51 9.93
C LYS A 119 -8.99 -11.55 9.32
N HIS A 120 -9.37 -12.11 8.18
CA HIS A 120 -8.58 -13.11 7.44
C HIS A 120 -7.29 -12.54 6.81
N LEU A 121 -7.11 -11.21 6.77
CA LEU A 121 -5.96 -10.53 6.16
C LEU A 121 -4.85 -10.17 7.16
N PHE A 122 -5.04 -10.46 8.46
CA PHE A 122 -4.09 -10.15 9.53
C PHE A 122 -3.06 -11.28 9.78
#